data_AF-A0A3Q3VV24-F1
#
_entry.id   AF-A0A3Q3VV24-F1
#
_cell.length_a   1.000
_cell.length_b   1.000
_cell.length_c   1.000
_cell.angle_alpha   90.00
_cell.angle_beta   90.00
_cell.angle_gamma   90.00
#
_symmetry.space_group_name_H-M   'P 1'
#
loop_
_entity.id
_entity.type
_entity.pdbx_description
1 polymer ?
#
loop_
_entity_poly.entity_id
_entity_poly.type
_entity_poly.pdbx_seq_one_letter_code
_entity_poly.pdbx_strand_id
1 'polypeptide(L)'
;MRQPRNTTYIVPEVKIAVITHNDSTEFKLAFISVELDVLLTEDLWLPDDSLCAAPPLRHFRPCVRLSTGPQQRHSTLYEFRTYCIHPEQNAAFLKLTNEKIQLRTAHSELVGYWSVEYGGLNKVFHIWKYDSHSQRAAVRAALAQDPTWISEYISKAIPMLTSQDNEVTYLVPWSRLHKPPKEGGVYELVSYQMCPGGPAVWGQDFQAAVTAHDAPGYAKLVGSADQRAELRHKAHTDARVVAAVRNSIVHLVAQENKLMFPCPFSPLR
;
A
#
# COMPACT_ATOMS: atom_id res chain seq x y z
N MET A 1 16.78 -39.58 9.65
CA MET A 1 17.04 -38.53 8.66
C MET A 1 16.17 -37.32 9.02
N ARG A 2 16.76 -36.14 9.27
CA ARG A 2 15.99 -34.92 9.53
C ARG A 2 15.47 -34.39 8.19
N GLN A 3 14.16 -34.22 8.05
CA GLN A 3 13.58 -33.51 6.90
C GLN A 3 14.18 -32.10 6.81
N PRO A 4 14.45 -31.57 5.60
CA PRO A 4 14.84 -30.19 5.45
C PRO A 4 13.70 -29.30 5.95
N ARG A 5 14.00 -28.40 6.88
CA ARG A 5 13.08 -27.33 7.26
C ARG A 5 12.96 -26.41 6.05
N ASN A 6 11.79 -26.40 5.40
CA ASN A 6 11.44 -25.36 4.44
C ASN A 6 11.53 -24.02 5.18
N THR A 7 12.66 -23.33 4.98
CA THR A 7 12.84 -21.97 5.45
C THR A 7 12.32 -21.11 4.31
N THR A 8 11.06 -20.72 4.39
CA THR A 8 10.50 -19.71 3.49
C THR A 8 11.20 -18.40 3.83
N TYR A 9 12.07 -17.92 2.94
CA TYR A 9 12.64 -16.59 3.06
C TYR A 9 11.56 -15.60 2.65
N ILE A 10 11.11 -14.75 3.58
CA ILE A 10 10.21 -13.65 3.27
C ILE A 10 10.96 -12.69 2.36
N VAL A 11 10.46 -12.52 1.15
CA VAL A 11 11.03 -11.63 0.15
C VAL A 11 10.48 -10.23 0.43
N PRO A 12 11.32 -9.22 0.74
CA PRO A 12 10.82 -7.89 1.03
C PRO A 12 10.17 -7.28 -0.21
N GLU A 13 8.91 -6.87 -0.09
CA GLU A 13 8.20 -6.15 -1.14
C GLU A 13 8.37 -4.63 -0.94
N VAL A 14 8.73 -3.95 -2.03
CA VAL A 14 8.85 -2.50 -2.09
C VAL A 14 7.71 -1.97 -2.93
N LYS A 15 6.76 -1.29 -2.30
CA LYS A 15 5.65 -0.69 -3.03
C LYS A 15 5.98 0.78 -3.27
N ILE A 16 6.09 1.20 -4.52
CA ILE A 16 6.13 2.61 -4.87
C ILE A 16 4.77 3.03 -5.40
N ALA A 17 4.05 3.83 -4.63
CA ALA A 17 2.97 4.62 -5.20
C ALA A 17 3.59 5.82 -5.96
N VAL A 18 3.55 5.77 -7.29
CA VAL A 18 3.95 6.89 -8.16
C VAL A 18 2.69 7.68 -8.49
N ILE A 19 2.51 8.79 -7.78
CA ILE A 19 1.33 9.64 -7.93
C ILE A 19 1.65 10.75 -8.90
N THR A 20 0.78 10.94 -9.88
CA THR A 20 1.06 11.85 -10.98
C THR A 20 -0.18 12.66 -11.33
N HIS A 21 0.00 13.97 -11.47
CA HIS A 21 -1.06 14.92 -11.80
C HIS A 21 -0.72 15.65 -13.10
N ASN A 22 -1.75 15.90 -13.91
CA ASN A 22 -1.70 16.44 -15.28
C ASN A 22 -0.93 17.75 -15.53
N ASP A 23 -0.42 18.44 -14.51
CA ASP A 23 0.20 19.76 -14.69
C ASP A 23 1.30 20.07 -13.65
N SER A 24 1.79 19.08 -12.91
CA SER A 24 2.75 19.36 -11.84
C SER A 24 3.65 18.21 -11.45
N THR A 25 4.89 18.62 -11.18
CA THR A 25 5.95 17.92 -10.48
C THR A 25 5.52 17.38 -9.11
N GLU A 26 6.04 16.18 -8.83
CA GLU A 26 6.26 15.61 -7.50
C GLU A 26 5.04 15.09 -6.73
N PHE A 27 4.78 13.80 -6.90
CA PHE A 27 4.36 12.98 -5.78
C PHE A 27 4.88 11.55 -5.94
N LYS A 28 5.93 11.22 -5.18
CA LYS A 28 6.41 9.85 -5.07
C LYS A 28 6.30 9.45 -3.63
N LEU A 29 5.57 8.39 -3.36
CA LEU A 29 5.68 7.68 -2.10
C LEU A 29 6.29 6.33 -2.40
N ALA A 30 7.60 6.25 -2.19
CA ALA A 30 8.26 4.97 -2.11
C ALA A 30 8.13 4.47 -0.67
N PHE A 31 7.54 3.29 -0.57
CA PHE A 31 7.22 2.60 0.66
C PHE A 31 7.93 1.27 0.70
N ILE A 32 8.54 0.96 1.84
CA ILE A 32 9.03 -0.40 2.09
C ILE A 32 7.98 -1.07 2.95
N SER A 33 7.39 -2.14 2.42
CA SER A 33 6.53 -3.01 3.19
C SER A 33 7.42 -3.96 3.99
N VAL A 34 7.13 -4.08 5.27
CA VAL A 34 7.69 -5.14 6.09
C VAL A 34 6.50 -6.00 6.47
N GLU A 35 6.33 -7.14 5.79
CA GLU A 35 5.42 -8.18 6.27
C GLU A 35 5.91 -8.61 7.65
N LEU A 36 5.28 -8.05 8.67
CA LEU A 36 5.15 -8.76 9.92
C LEU A 36 3.92 -9.66 9.71
N ASP A 37 4.16 -10.96 9.53
CA ASP A 37 3.18 -11.97 9.90
C ASP A 37 2.95 -11.86 11.41
N VAL A 38 2.21 -10.84 11.84
CA VAL A 38 1.35 -10.99 12.99
C VAL A 38 0.08 -11.56 12.40
N LEU A 39 -0.08 -12.88 12.56
CA LEU A 39 -1.39 -13.48 12.69
C LEU A 39 -2.11 -12.76 13.86
N LEU A 40 -2.58 -11.56 13.62
CA LEU A 40 -3.78 -11.07 14.28
C LEU A 40 -4.88 -11.81 13.54
N THR A 41 -5.16 -13.02 14.02
CA THR A 41 -6.47 -13.60 13.83
C THR A 41 -7.48 -12.48 14.01
N GLU A 42 -8.21 -12.15 12.94
CA GLU A 42 -9.40 -11.32 13.02
C GLU A 42 -10.53 -12.12 13.72
N ASP A 43 -10.24 -12.70 14.90
CA ASP A 43 -11.16 -13.44 15.76
C ASP A 43 -11.70 -12.52 16.87
N LEU A 44 -12.18 -11.34 16.48
CA LEU A 44 -12.99 -10.49 17.35
C LEU A 44 -14.24 -10.03 16.59
N TRP A 45 -14.91 -10.99 15.95
CA TRP A 45 -16.29 -10.86 15.53
C TRP A 45 -16.99 -12.18 15.78
N LEU A 46 -17.52 -12.36 16.99
CA LEU A 46 -18.74 -13.10 17.35
C LEU A 46 -18.86 -13.07 18.90
N PRO A 47 -19.95 -12.55 19.48
CA PRO A 47 -20.36 -12.99 20.80
C PRO A 47 -21.15 -14.30 20.61
N ASP A 48 -20.67 -15.43 21.13
CA ASP A 48 -21.32 -16.17 22.22
C ASP A 48 -20.71 -17.57 22.44
N ASP A 49 -20.87 -18.03 23.68
CA ASP A 49 -20.41 -19.26 24.31
C ASP A 49 -20.66 -20.56 23.53
N SER A 50 -19.61 -21.37 23.34
CA SER A 50 -19.76 -22.84 23.32
C SER A 50 -18.45 -23.55 23.67
N LEU A 51 -18.54 -24.35 24.74
CA LEU A 51 -17.51 -25.25 25.26
C LEU A 51 -17.04 -26.25 24.21
N CYS A 52 -15.76 -26.21 23.82
CA CYS A 52 -15.04 -27.34 23.24
C CYS A 52 -13.56 -27.29 23.65
N ALA A 53 -13.05 -28.41 24.18
CA ALA A 53 -11.75 -28.54 24.81
C ALA A 53 -10.55 -28.28 23.89
N ALA A 54 -9.55 -27.54 24.39
CA ALA A 54 -8.29 -27.25 23.69
C ALA A 54 -7.26 -28.40 23.81
N PRO A 55 -6.53 -28.77 22.74
CA PRO A 55 -5.36 -29.66 22.82
C PRO A 55 -4.09 -28.89 23.26
N PRO A 56 -3.02 -29.57 23.73
CA PRO A 56 -1.99 -28.94 24.53
C PRO A 56 -1.05 -28.03 23.72
N LEU A 57 -0.70 -26.89 24.31
CA LEU A 57 0.17 -25.84 23.78
C LEU A 57 1.59 -26.36 23.52
N ARG A 58 1.99 -26.43 22.24
CA ARG A 58 3.41 -26.47 21.87
C ARG A 58 4.01 -25.09 22.07
N HIS A 59 5.07 -25.00 22.85
CA HIS A 59 5.84 -23.78 23.08
C HIS A 59 6.42 -23.27 21.75
N PHE A 60 5.73 -22.31 21.12
CA PHE A 60 6.32 -21.50 20.06
C PHE A 60 7.00 -20.29 20.71
N ARG A 61 8.34 -20.26 20.67
CA ARG A 61 9.08 -19.02 20.89
C ARG A 61 8.85 -18.12 19.66
N PRO A 62 8.29 -16.91 19.80
CA PRO A 62 8.24 -15.99 18.68
C PRO A 62 9.65 -15.50 18.41
N CYS A 63 10.22 -15.90 17.28
CA CYS A 63 11.43 -15.27 16.75
C CYS A 63 10.99 -14.00 16.02
N VAL A 64 10.92 -12.88 16.74
CA VAL A 64 10.76 -11.57 16.10
C VAL A 64 12.09 -11.27 15.40
N ARG A 65 12.12 -11.39 14.07
CA ARG A 65 13.23 -10.86 13.27
C ARG A 65 12.80 -9.48 12.78
N LEU A 66 13.20 -8.47 13.55
CA LEU A 66 13.13 -7.08 13.11
C LEU A 66 13.95 -6.93 11.83
N SER A 67 13.35 -6.36 10.79
CA SER A 67 14.05 -5.95 9.58
C SER A 67 15.17 -4.97 9.96
N THR A 68 16.43 -5.37 9.79
CA THR A 68 17.61 -4.54 10.06
C THR A 68 17.88 -3.64 8.85
N GLY A 69 16.98 -2.70 8.60
CA GLY A 69 17.32 -1.44 7.91
C GLY A 69 17.74 -0.40 8.95
N PRO A 70 18.41 0.71 8.58
CA PRO A 70 18.64 1.81 9.49
C PRO A 70 17.29 2.21 10.11
N GLN A 71 17.18 2.04 11.43
CA GLN A 71 15.99 2.31 12.21
C GLN A 71 15.40 3.64 11.76
N GLN A 72 14.22 3.58 11.14
CA GLN A 72 13.55 4.79 10.68
C GLN A 72 13.33 5.67 11.91
N ARG A 73 14.09 6.76 11.99
CA ARG A 73 14.02 7.72 13.10
C ARG A 73 12.65 8.41 13.17
N HIS A 74 11.83 8.28 12.13
CA HIS A 74 10.46 8.73 12.08
C HIS A 74 9.52 7.57 12.44
N SER A 75 8.72 7.76 13.48
CA SER A 75 7.70 6.80 13.93
C SER A 75 6.50 6.72 12.99
N THR A 76 6.35 7.71 12.11
CA THR A 76 5.25 7.81 11.15
C THR A 76 5.24 6.61 10.21
N LEU A 77 4.10 5.95 10.13
CA LEU A 77 3.83 4.82 9.27
C LEU A 77 2.60 5.08 8.40
N TYR A 78 2.52 4.34 7.32
CA TYR A 78 1.45 4.43 6.34
C TYR A 78 0.86 3.04 6.16
N GLU A 79 -0.43 2.90 6.41
CA GLU A 79 -1.15 1.64 6.19
C GLU A 79 -1.74 1.65 4.79
N PHE A 80 -1.26 0.73 3.97
CA PHE A 80 -1.83 0.39 2.68
C PHE A 80 -2.96 -0.59 2.91
N ARG A 81 -4.06 -0.39 2.20
CA ARG A 81 -5.18 -1.32 2.22
C ARG A 81 -5.72 -1.48 0.81
N THR A 82 -5.87 -2.72 0.38
CA THR A 82 -6.44 -3.09 -0.90
C THR A 82 -7.65 -3.96 -0.66
N TYR A 83 -8.82 -3.55 -1.13
CA TYR A 83 -10.03 -4.38 -1.05
C TYR A 83 -10.43 -4.84 -2.43
N CYS A 84 -10.79 -6.12 -2.53
CA CYS A 84 -11.48 -6.66 -3.68
C CYS A 84 -12.97 -6.68 -3.37
N ILE A 85 -13.76 -6.11 -4.27
CA ILE A 85 -15.21 -5.93 -4.11
C ILE A 85 -15.91 -6.90 -5.06
N HIS A 86 -17.04 -7.43 -4.64
CA HIS A 86 -17.95 -8.15 -5.53
C HIS A 86 -18.31 -7.26 -6.73
N PRO A 87 -18.17 -7.72 -7.99
CA PRO A 87 -18.39 -6.87 -9.17
C PRO A 87 -19.75 -6.17 -9.18
N GLU A 88 -20.80 -6.88 -8.80
CA GLU A 88 -22.18 -6.38 -8.70
C GLU A 88 -22.40 -5.37 -7.58
N GLN A 89 -21.50 -5.32 -6.58
CA GLN A 89 -21.57 -4.43 -5.42
C GLN A 89 -20.66 -3.19 -5.55
N ASN A 90 -19.78 -3.11 -6.57
CA ASN A 90 -18.76 -2.06 -6.66
C ASN A 90 -19.35 -0.64 -6.56
N ALA A 91 -20.42 -0.36 -7.30
CA ALA A 91 -21.08 0.95 -7.26
C ALA A 91 -21.74 1.24 -5.89
N ALA A 92 -22.38 0.23 -5.28
CA ALA A 92 -23.01 0.35 -3.98
C ALA A 92 -21.97 0.59 -2.87
N PHE A 93 -20.85 -0.12 -2.92
CA PHE A 93 -19.72 0.04 -2.00
C PHE A 93 -19.12 1.45 -2.07
N LEU A 94 -18.84 1.94 -3.29
CA LEU A 94 -18.27 3.28 -3.47
C LEU A 94 -19.23 4.37 -2.99
N LYS A 95 -20.53 4.22 -3.25
CA LYS A 95 -21.56 5.14 -2.75
C LYS A 95 -21.61 5.14 -1.22
N LEU A 96 -21.69 3.96 -0.60
CA LEU A 96 -21.70 3.81 0.86
C LEU A 96 -20.44 4.44 1.48
N THR A 97 -19.28 4.20 0.87
CA THR A 97 -18.00 4.78 1.31
C THR A 97 -18.03 6.28 1.21
N ASN A 98 -18.45 6.86 0.09
CA ASN A 98 -18.58 8.31 -0.05
C ASN A 98 -19.48 8.94 1.03
N GLU A 99 -20.57 8.27 1.38
CA GLU A 99 -21.54 8.75 2.38
C GLU A 99 -21.07 8.61 3.83
N LYS A 100 -20.14 7.70 4.13
CA LYS A 100 -19.81 7.28 5.50
C LYS A 100 -18.33 7.31 5.86
N ILE A 101 -17.42 7.57 4.91
CA ILE A 101 -15.97 7.58 5.16
C ILE A 101 -15.57 8.59 6.24
N GLN A 102 -16.34 9.67 6.42
CA GLN A 102 -16.14 10.67 7.46
C GLN A 102 -16.12 10.08 8.87
N LEU A 103 -16.87 8.99 9.10
CA LEU A 103 -16.88 8.28 10.38
C LEU A 103 -15.48 7.76 10.72
N ARG A 104 -14.71 7.30 9.72
CA ARG A 104 -13.33 6.87 9.92
C ARG A 104 -12.33 8.03 9.89
N THR A 105 -12.52 9.01 9.00
CA THR A 105 -11.57 10.14 8.91
C THR A 105 -11.60 11.05 10.13
N ALA A 106 -12.63 10.95 10.98
CA ALA A 106 -12.65 11.58 12.29
C ALA A 106 -11.57 11.01 13.24
N HIS A 107 -11.13 9.77 13.03
CA HIS A 107 -10.14 9.09 13.87
C HIS A 107 -8.79 8.85 13.18
N SER A 108 -8.75 8.86 11.84
CA SER A 108 -7.58 8.50 11.04
C SER A 108 -7.32 9.51 9.92
N GLU A 109 -6.06 9.86 9.68
CA GLU A 109 -5.69 10.71 8.55
C GLU A 109 -5.71 9.88 7.26
N LEU A 110 -6.69 10.15 6.40
CA LEU A 110 -6.73 9.58 5.04
C LEU A 110 -5.75 10.34 4.16
N VAL A 111 -4.77 9.65 3.59
CA VAL A 111 -3.85 10.24 2.62
C VAL A 111 -4.51 10.26 1.25
N GLY A 112 -5.10 9.15 0.83
CA GLY A 112 -5.85 9.10 -0.43
C GLY A 112 -6.59 7.78 -0.62
N TYR A 113 -7.55 7.81 -1.54
CA TYR A 113 -8.46 6.70 -1.83
C TYR A 113 -8.73 6.63 -3.33
N TRP A 114 -8.54 5.48 -3.93
CA TRP A 114 -8.65 5.29 -5.36
C TRP A 114 -9.43 4.03 -5.73
N SER A 115 -10.16 4.09 -6.85
CA SER A 115 -10.63 2.91 -7.57
C SER A 115 -9.58 2.49 -8.60
N VAL A 116 -9.32 1.18 -8.70
CA VAL A 116 -8.38 0.62 -9.68
C VAL A 116 -9.08 0.40 -11.01
N GLU A 117 -8.51 0.93 -12.09
CA GLU A 117 -9.00 0.75 -13.46
C GLU A 117 -8.24 -0.37 -14.19
N TYR A 118 -6.90 -0.28 -14.19
CA TYR A 118 -6.03 -1.29 -14.80
C TYR A 118 -5.19 -1.98 -13.73
N GLY A 119 -5.00 -3.30 -13.86
CA GLY A 119 -4.28 -4.12 -12.88
C GLY A 119 -5.16 -4.69 -11.75
N GLY A 120 -6.49 -4.59 -11.88
CA GLY A 120 -7.45 -5.30 -11.04
C GLY A 120 -8.79 -4.57 -10.92
N LEU A 121 -9.78 -4.98 -11.71
CA LEU A 121 -11.13 -4.40 -11.67
C LEU A 121 -11.83 -4.69 -10.33
N ASN A 122 -12.77 -3.82 -9.96
CA ASN A 122 -13.53 -3.92 -8.71
C ASN A 122 -12.62 -3.94 -7.47
N LYS A 123 -11.50 -3.21 -7.53
CA LYS A 123 -10.61 -3.02 -6.40
C LYS A 123 -10.53 -1.56 -6.01
N VAL A 124 -10.37 -1.34 -4.71
CA VAL A 124 -10.02 -0.04 -4.17
C VAL A 124 -8.70 -0.13 -3.45
N PHE A 125 -7.92 0.94 -3.53
CA PHE A 125 -6.67 1.10 -2.82
C PHE A 125 -6.72 2.39 -2.02
N HIS A 126 -6.28 2.36 -0.77
CA HIS A 126 -6.28 3.56 0.06
C HIS A 126 -5.19 3.54 1.12
N ILE A 127 -4.71 4.72 1.46
CA ILE A 127 -3.57 4.94 2.34
C ILE A 127 -4.00 5.72 3.58
N TRP A 128 -3.68 5.19 4.76
CA TRP A 128 -3.91 5.85 6.05
C TRP A 128 -2.58 6.19 6.71
N LYS A 129 -2.44 7.41 7.24
CA LYS A 129 -1.26 7.84 7.97
C LYS A 129 -1.47 7.71 9.48
N TYR A 130 -0.44 7.23 10.16
CA TYR A 130 -0.38 7.18 11.63
C TYR A 130 1.00 7.62 12.10
N ASP A 131 1.07 8.25 13.25
CA ASP A 131 2.30 8.70 13.91
C ASP A 131 3.09 7.55 14.52
N SER A 132 2.45 6.42 14.82
CA SER A 132 3.08 5.21 15.36
C SER A 132 2.18 3.97 15.27
N HIS A 133 2.76 2.79 15.50
CA HIS A 133 2.01 1.53 15.62
C HIS A 133 1.02 1.54 16.79
N SER A 134 1.40 2.15 17.91
CA SER A 134 0.53 2.25 19.09
C SER A 134 -0.67 3.15 18.83
N GLN A 135 -0.48 4.29 18.15
CA GLN A 135 -1.58 5.15 17.73
C GLN A 135 -2.51 4.39 16.76
N ARG A 136 -1.96 3.68 15.77
CA ARG A 136 -2.76 2.86 14.85
C ARG A 136 -3.60 1.82 15.60
N ALA A 137 -3.00 1.11 16.55
CA ALA A 137 -3.71 0.10 17.34
C ALA A 137 -4.84 0.72 18.17
N ALA A 138 -4.58 1.84 18.84
CA ALA A 138 -5.58 2.56 19.65
C ALA A 138 -6.75 3.05 18.79
N VAL A 139 -6.47 3.65 17.62
CA VAL A 139 -7.49 4.13 16.68
C VAL A 139 -8.36 2.97 16.18
N ARG A 140 -7.76 1.85 15.80
CA ARG A 140 -8.51 0.66 15.36
C ARG A 140 -9.37 0.07 16.48
N ALA A 141 -8.86 0.02 17.71
CA ALA A 141 -9.61 -0.45 18.86
C ALA A 141 -10.82 0.46 19.17
N ALA A 142 -10.65 1.78 19.06
CA ALA A 142 -11.74 2.73 19.22
C ALA A 142 -12.82 2.56 18.13
N LEU A 143 -12.42 2.45 16.87
CA LEU A 143 -13.37 2.20 15.76
C LEU A 143 -14.13 0.88 15.92
N ALA A 144 -13.49 -0.17 16.44
CA ALA A 144 -14.13 -1.45 16.71
C ALA A 144 -15.18 -1.39 17.83
N GLN A 145 -15.25 -0.30 18.59
CA GLN A 145 -16.24 -0.07 19.65
C GLN A 145 -17.26 1.02 19.28
N ASP A 146 -17.10 1.70 18.15
CA ASP A 146 -18.02 2.74 17.70
C ASP A 146 -19.29 2.12 17.06
N PRO A 147 -20.46 2.21 17.71
CA PRO A 147 -21.68 1.58 17.22
C PRO A 147 -22.14 2.19 15.88
N THR A 148 -21.89 3.48 15.66
CA THR A 148 -22.26 4.18 14.43
C THR A 148 -21.38 3.71 13.28
N TRP A 149 -20.07 3.58 13.47
CA TRP A 149 -19.17 3.01 12.46
C TRP A 149 -19.56 1.58 12.09
N ILE A 150 -19.86 0.76 13.11
CA ILE A 150 -20.20 -0.65 12.92
C ILE A 150 -21.53 -0.80 12.16
N SER A 151 -22.58 -0.16 12.66
CA SER A 151 -23.93 -0.32 12.13
C SER A 151 -24.14 0.40 10.80
N GLU A 152 -23.56 1.60 10.62
CA GLU A 152 -23.82 2.39 9.43
C GLU A 152 -22.92 2.03 8.26
N TYR A 153 -21.70 1.55 8.52
CA TYR A 153 -20.71 1.25 7.49
C TYR A 153 -20.25 -0.22 7.48
N ILE A 154 -19.58 -0.71 8.53
CA ILE A 154 -18.89 -2.01 8.50
C ILE A 154 -19.85 -3.17 8.19
N SER A 155 -20.99 -3.23 8.89
CA SER A 155 -21.99 -4.30 8.70
C SER A 155 -22.55 -4.38 7.27
N LYS A 156 -22.50 -3.27 6.52
CA LYS A 156 -22.97 -3.18 5.14
C LYS A 156 -21.83 -3.36 4.13
N ALA A 157 -20.66 -2.83 4.44
CA ALA A 157 -19.49 -2.82 3.56
C ALA A 157 -18.81 -4.19 3.51
N ILE A 158 -18.66 -4.89 4.64
CA ILE A 158 -17.95 -6.18 4.70
C ILE A 158 -18.56 -7.24 3.77
N PRO A 159 -19.90 -7.44 3.73
CA PRO A 159 -20.51 -8.40 2.79
C PRO A 159 -20.31 -8.06 1.30
N MET A 160 -19.92 -6.83 0.98
CA MET A 160 -19.63 -6.43 -0.40
C MET A 160 -18.21 -6.82 -0.84
N LEU A 161 -17.34 -7.24 0.10
CA LEU A 161 -15.93 -7.53 -0.16
C LEU A 161 -15.70 -9.03 -0.37
N THR A 162 -14.87 -9.37 -1.35
CA THR A 162 -14.37 -10.74 -1.57
C THR A 162 -13.08 -10.99 -0.81
N SER A 163 -12.23 -9.98 -0.68
CA SER A 163 -10.99 -10.05 0.10
C SER A 163 -10.50 -8.68 0.54
N GLN A 164 -9.68 -8.67 1.59
CA GLN A 164 -9.00 -7.49 2.10
C GLN A 164 -7.53 -7.83 2.33
N ASP A 165 -6.67 -6.90 1.97
CA ASP A 165 -5.24 -6.97 2.22
C ASP A 165 -4.76 -5.66 2.85
N ASN A 166 -3.81 -5.74 3.77
CA ASN A 166 -3.23 -4.56 4.38
C ASN A 166 -1.77 -4.70 4.77
N GLU A 167 -1.04 -3.60 4.61
CA GLU A 167 0.40 -3.56 4.85
C GLU A 167 0.79 -2.30 5.58
N VAL A 168 1.72 -2.44 6.51
CA VAL A 168 2.36 -1.28 7.14
C VAL A 168 3.62 -0.97 6.38
N THR A 169 3.71 0.29 5.99
CA THR A 169 4.80 0.80 5.19
C THR A 169 5.35 2.09 5.77
N TYR A 170 6.52 2.46 5.27
CA TYR A 170 7.22 3.65 5.71
C TYR A 170 7.84 4.38 4.53
N LEU A 171 7.84 5.70 4.59
CA LEU A 171 8.49 6.51 3.57
C LEU A 171 9.99 6.28 3.55
N VAL A 172 10.53 6.08 2.36
CA VAL A 172 11.97 6.13 2.16
C VAL A 172 12.49 7.57 2.35
N PRO A 173 13.74 7.77 2.82
CA PRO A 173 14.23 9.10 3.21
C PRO A 173 14.20 10.18 2.12
N TRP A 174 14.25 9.78 0.85
CA TRP A 174 14.22 10.67 -0.31
C TRP A 174 12.79 10.91 -0.87
N SER A 175 11.77 10.35 -0.22
CA SER A 175 10.36 10.56 -0.59
C SER A 175 9.75 11.74 0.17
N ARG A 176 8.88 12.51 -0.48
CA ARG A 176 8.07 13.54 0.19
C ARG A 176 6.60 13.44 -0.24
N LEU A 177 5.72 13.58 0.74
CA LEU A 177 4.27 13.67 0.54
C LEU A 177 3.90 15.14 0.33
N HIS A 178 3.55 15.53 -0.90
CA HIS A 178 3.05 16.86 -1.22
C HIS A 178 1.56 16.79 -1.58
N LYS A 179 0.79 17.87 -1.48
CA LYS A 179 -0.56 17.87 -2.06
C LYS A 179 -0.45 18.16 -3.57
N PRO A 180 -1.26 17.51 -4.42
CA PRO A 180 -1.32 17.87 -5.83
C PRO A 180 -1.82 19.33 -5.94
N PRO A 181 -1.26 20.13 -6.85
CA PRO A 181 -1.59 21.54 -6.97
C PRO A 181 -2.92 21.81 -7.69
N LYS A 182 -3.53 20.79 -8.31
CA LYS A 182 -4.87 20.85 -8.88
C LYS A 182 -5.61 19.55 -8.58
N GLU A 183 -6.94 19.63 -8.56
CA GLU A 183 -7.78 18.45 -8.48
C GLU A 183 -7.82 17.72 -9.84
N GLY A 184 -7.93 16.40 -9.80
CA GLY A 184 -7.99 15.48 -10.91
C GLY A 184 -6.76 14.56 -11.02
N GLY A 185 -6.66 13.87 -12.14
CA GLY A 185 -5.44 13.13 -12.52
C GLY A 185 -5.54 11.61 -12.47
N VAL A 186 -4.49 10.98 -12.98
CA VAL A 186 -4.36 9.53 -13.12
C VAL A 186 -3.20 9.06 -12.26
N TYR A 187 -3.45 8.08 -11.41
CA TYR A 187 -2.50 7.60 -10.42
C TYR A 187 -1.95 6.24 -10.83
N GLU A 188 -0.68 5.99 -10.54
CA GLU A 188 -0.09 4.67 -10.70
C GLU A 188 0.44 4.13 -9.37
N LEU A 189 0.00 2.93 -9.01
CA LEU A 189 0.71 2.14 -8.01
C LEU A 189 1.66 1.17 -8.72
N VAL A 190 2.95 1.32 -8.47
CA VAL A 190 3.98 0.39 -8.94
C VAL A 190 4.52 -0.42 -7.76
N SER A 191 4.23 -1.71 -7.74
CA SER A 191 4.82 -2.64 -6.78
C SER A 191 6.07 -3.27 -7.36
N TYR A 192 7.16 -3.25 -6.61
CA TYR A 192 8.43 -3.91 -6.93
C TYR A 192 8.71 -4.97 -5.87
N GLN A 193 8.64 -6.24 -6.24
CA GLN A 193 9.15 -7.31 -5.40
C GLN A 193 10.65 -7.42 -5.62
N MET A 194 11.45 -7.14 -4.59
CA MET A 194 12.91 -7.09 -4.67
C MET A 194 13.52 -8.34 -4.03
N CYS A 195 14.71 -8.74 -4.45
CA CYS A 195 15.39 -9.90 -3.88
C CYS A 195 15.66 -9.72 -2.37
N PRO A 196 15.78 -10.82 -1.61
CA PRO A 196 16.11 -10.76 -0.19
C PRO A 196 17.41 -9.98 0.09
N GLY A 197 17.46 -9.27 1.23
CA GLY A 197 18.58 -8.43 1.63
C GLY A 197 18.21 -6.98 1.92
N GLY A 198 17.01 -6.57 1.49
CA GLY A 198 16.42 -5.28 1.81
C GLY A 198 17.19 -4.09 1.22
N PRO A 199 16.91 -2.86 1.71
CA PRO A 199 17.53 -1.64 1.17
C PRO A 199 19.06 -1.61 1.27
N ALA A 200 19.67 -2.42 2.15
CA ALA A 200 21.12 -2.53 2.24
C ALA A 200 21.74 -3.18 0.99
N VAL A 201 20.99 -4.03 0.27
CA VAL A 201 21.46 -4.71 -0.94
C VAL A 201 21.09 -3.91 -2.19
N TRP A 202 19.84 -3.49 -2.33
CA TRP A 202 19.34 -2.90 -3.58
C TRP A 202 18.97 -1.42 -3.46
N GLY A 203 19.03 -0.82 -2.26
CA GLY A 203 18.50 0.53 -2.01
C GLY A 203 19.18 1.63 -2.81
N GLN A 204 20.51 1.56 -2.98
CA GLN A 204 21.26 2.55 -3.76
C GLN A 204 20.91 2.47 -5.26
N ASP A 205 20.94 1.27 -5.83
CA ASP A 205 20.63 1.05 -7.25
C ASP A 205 19.16 1.42 -7.54
N PHE A 206 18.26 1.07 -6.63
CA PHE A 206 16.85 1.39 -6.74
C PHE A 206 16.59 2.90 -6.65
N GLN A 207 17.22 3.60 -5.69
CA GLN A 207 17.14 5.05 -5.60
C GLN A 207 17.68 5.71 -6.88
N ALA A 208 18.79 5.21 -7.43
CA ALA A 208 19.36 5.71 -8.67
C ALA A 208 18.40 5.53 -9.85
N ALA A 209 17.74 4.37 -9.98
CA ALA A 209 16.74 4.13 -11.02
C ALA A 209 15.54 5.06 -10.89
N VAL A 210 14.97 5.20 -9.69
CA VAL A 210 13.82 6.10 -9.43
C VAL A 210 14.18 7.57 -9.70
N THR A 211 15.40 7.98 -9.34
CA THR A 211 15.91 9.35 -9.55
C THR A 211 16.20 9.61 -11.02
N ALA A 212 16.76 8.63 -11.75
CA ALA A 212 17.01 8.76 -13.19
C ALA A 212 15.70 8.90 -13.98
N HIS A 213 14.63 8.22 -13.58
CA HIS A 213 13.30 8.46 -14.13
C HIS A 213 12.77 9.86 -13.78
N ASP A 214 13.18 10.44 -12.66
CA ASP A 214 12.71 11.76 -12.21
C ASP A 214 13.40 12.93 -12.91
N ALA A 215 14.73 12.86 -13.03
CA ALA A 215 15.55 14.00 -13.43
C ALA A 215 15.18 14.61 -14.80
N PRO A 216 14.81 13.82 -15.82
CA PRO A 216 14.31 14.33 -17.10
C PRO A 216 12.81 14.66 -17.07
N GLY A 217 12.12 14.33 -15.99
CA GLY A 217 10.67 14.43 -15.84
C GLY A 217 9.89 13.26 -16.42
N TYR A 218 10.49 12.09 -16.66
CA TYR A 218 9.74 10.92 -17.16
C TYR A 218 8.79 10.32 -16.13
N ALA A 219 9.06 10.52 -14.85
CA ALA A 219 8.12 10.23 -13.77
C ALA A 219 7.02 11.31 -13.62
N LYS A 220 7.09 12.42 -14.38
CA LYS A 220 6.01 13.41 -14.44
C LYS A 220 4.97 12.90 -15.42
N LEU A 221 3.93 12.23 -14.94
CA LEU A 221 2.79 12.00 -15.80
C LEU A 221 2.00 13.29 -15.94
N VAL A 222 1.88 13.74 -17.17
CA VAL A 222 1.07 14.87 -17.59
C VAL A 222 0.01 14.30 -18.52
N GLY A 223 -1.24 14.23 -18.08
CA GLY A 223 -2.40 14.08 -18.97
C GLY A 223 -3.02 12.68 -19.08
N SER A 224 -3.43 12.30 -20.29
CA SER A 224 -4.17 11.07 -20.58
C SER A 224 -3.29 9.81 -20.46
N ALA A 225 -3.93 8.63 -20.51
CA ALA A 225 -3.22 7.34 -20.60
C ALA A 225 -2.26 7.26 -21.80
N ASP A 226 -2.52 8.00 -22.87
CA ASP A 226 -1.68 8.03 -24.08
C ASP A 226 -0.39 8.83 -23.87
N GLN A 227 -0.49 10.01 -23.26
CA GLN A 227 0.68 10.86 -22.94
C GLN A 227 1.63 10.14 -21.97
N ARG A 228 1.04 9.35 -21.07
CA ARG A 228 1.74 8.40 -20.20
C ARG A 228 2.52 7.34 -20.97
N ALA A 229 1.91 6.70 -21.96
CA ALA A 229 2.59 5.70 -22.78
C ALA A 229 3.78 6.31 -23.54
N GLU A 230 3.62 7.54 -24.04
CA GLU A 230 4.68 8.27 -24.74
C GLU A 230 5.87 8.61 -23.82
N LEU A 231 5.62 9.06 -22.60
CA LEU A 231 6.68 9.35 -21.62
C LEU A 231 7.46 8.10 -21.22
N ARG A 232 6.78 6.97 -21.06
CA ARG A 232 7.44 5.67 -20.83
C ARG A 232 8.32 5.29 -22.00
N HIS A 233 7.83 5.47 -23.23
CA HIS A 233 8.61 5.21 -24.42
C HIS A 233 9.89 6.07 -24.45
N LYS A 234 9.79 7.37 -24.14
CA LYS A 234 10.96 8.26 -24.03
C LYS A 234 11.91 7.85 -22.91
N ALA A 235 11.40 7.42 -21.76
CA ALA A 235 12.22 6.93 -20.66
C ALA A 235 13.03 5.69 -21.06
N HIS A 236 12.42 4.78 -21.84
CA HIS A 236 13.06 3.56 -22.33
C HIS A 236 14.13 3.82 -23.41
N THR A 237 14.22 5.04 -23.95
CA THR A 237 15.25 5.44 -24.92
C THR A 237 16.32 6.36 -24.33
N ASP A 238 16.13 6.90 -23.11
CA ASP A 238 17.17 7.68 -22.42
C ASP A 238 18.25 6.75 -21.84
N ALA A 239 19.47 6.88 -22.36
CA ALA A 239 20.61 6.04 -21.97
C ALA A 239 20.91 6.09 -20.46
N ARG A 240 20.65 7.22 -19.77
CA ARG A 240 20.87 7.36 -18.32
C ARG A 240 19.84 6.55 -17.53
N VAL A 241 18.58 6.62 -17.96
CA VAL A 241 17.49 5.84 -17.37
C VAL A 241 17.76 4.36 -17.58
N VAL A 242 18.05 3.97 -18.81
CA VAL A 242 18.35 2.57 -19.16
C VAL A 242 19.53 2.03 -18.37
N ALA A 243 20.62 2.79 -18.22
CA ALA A 243 21.77 2.38 -17.42
C ALA A 243 21.42 2.20 -15.93
N ALA A 244 20.68 3.14 -15.34
CA ALA A 244 20.28 3.06 -13.94
C ALA A 244 19.31 1.89 -13.69
N VAL A 245 18.32 1.70 -14.56
CA VAL A 245 17.38 0.57 -14.50
C VAL A 245 18.11 -0.76 -14.66
N ARG A 246 19.10 -0.86 -15.55
CA ARG A 246 19.90 -2.09 -15.73
C ARG A 246 20.65 -2.49 -14.45
N ASN A 247 21.11 -1.54 -13.66
CA ASN A 247 21.75 -1.84 -12.37
C ASN A 247 20.71 -2.27 -11.32
N SER A 248 19.51 -1.68 -11.34
CA SER A 248 18.45 -2.03 -10.38
C SER A 248 17.73 -3.35 -10.71
N ILE A 249 17.58 -3.71 -11.98
CA ILE A 249 16.75 -4.85 -12.43
C ILE A 249 17.32 -6.20 -11.99
N VAL A 250 18.62 -6.29 -11.73
CA VAL A 250 19.26 -7.52 -11.23
C VAL A 250 18.73 -7.92 -9.86
N HIS A 251 18.15 -6.98 -9.13
CA HIS A 251 17.53 -7.19 -7.83
C HIS A 251 16.01 -7.36 -7.92
N LEU A 252 15.40 -7.17 -9.09
CA LEU A 252 13.96 -7.24 -9.26
C LEU A 252 13.51 -8.69 -9.44
N VAL A 253 12.58 -9.14 -8.60
CA VAL A 253 11.90 -10.44 -8.73
C VAL A 253 10.66 -10.29 -9.59
N ALA A 254 9.81 -9.31 -9.29
CA ALA A 254 8.58 -9.03 -10.03
C ALA A 254 8.22 -7.54 -9.94
N GLN A 255 7.50 -7.04 -10.95
CA GLN A 255 6.91 -5.70 -10.92
C GLN A 255 5.45 -5.77 -11.35
N GLU A 256 4.58 -5.09 -10.59
CA GLU A 256 3.18 -4.89 -10.94
C GLU A 256 2.86 -3.41 -11.06
N ASN A 257 2.00 -3.07 -12.00
CA ASN A 257 1.53 -1.70 -12.21
C ASN A 257 0.00 -1.68 -12.15
N LYS A 258 -0.56 -0.75 -11.38
CA LYS A 258 -2.00 -0.50 -11.32
C LYS A 258 -2.29 0.96 -11.65
N LEU A 259 -3.20 1.19 -12.59
CA LEU A 259 -3.70 2.52 -12.90
C LEU A 259 -4.96 2.77 -12.09
N MET A 260 -5.04 3.92 -11.45
CA MET A 260 -6.08 4.22 -10.48
C MET A 260 -6.61 5.64 -10.67
N PHE A 261 -7.89 5.82 -10.35
CA PHE A 261 -8.56 7.11 -10.35
C PHE A 261 -8.97 7.48 -8.93
N PRO A 262 -8.78 8.74 -8.50
CA PRO A 262 -9.12 9.12 -7.14
C PRO A 262 -10.64 9.11 -6.98
N CYS A 263 -11.12 8.60 -5.85
CA CYS A 263 -12.54 8.68 -5.55
C CYS A 263 -12.94 10.12 -5.20
N PRO A 264 -14.21 10.54 -5.40
CA PRO A 264 -14.64 11.93 -5.13
C PRO A 264 -14.40 12.43 -3.69
N PHE A 265 -14.37 11.52 -2.73
CA PHE A 265 -14.09 11.78 -1.31
C PHE A 265 -12.61 11.66 -0.93
N SER A 266 -11.74 11.33 -1.89
CA SER A 266 -10.29 11.26 -1.66
C SER A 266 -9.72 12.65 -1.38
N PRO A 267 -8.86 12.83 -0.37
CA PRO A 267 -8.12 14.07 -0.17
C PRO A 267 -7.14 14.40 -1.31
N LEU A 268 -6.72 13.39 -2.06
CA LEU A 268 -5.91 13.50 -3.28
C LEU A 268 -6.81 13.33 -4.51
N ARG A 269 -7.93 14.05 -4.55
CA ARG A 269 -8.80 14.06 -5.73
C ARG A 269 -8.29 14.98 -6.79
#